data_AF-A0A4Q5R133-F1
#
_entry.id   AF-A0A4Q5R133-F1
#
_cell.length_a   1.000
_cell.length_b   1.000
_cell.length_c   1.000
_cell.angle_alpha   90.00
_cell.angle_beta   90.00
_cell.angle_gamma   90.00
#
_symmetry.space_group_name_H-M   'P 1'
#
loop_
_entity.id
_entity.type
_entity.pdbx_description
1 polymer ?
#
loop_
_entity_poly.entity_id
_entity_poly.type
_entity_poly.pdbx_seq_one_letter_code
_entity_poly.pdbx_strand_id
1 'polypeptide(L)'
;MNPSAPKRASVVSTLPSSDVGTVVLHWVAAIAVVTSLVTGIRISADALDAVVSKWMEPILPQGEIWSVDIWAGLALFGTSTTYLIYMATSGLSARISARRLSPLRMRAPAKLRWLSVNVLLHWLLYALVVALTITGVLLYLGFGGWAVTVHLAAAFGTLAYTLAHMIAHFGYGGWRQWLRIFRPAPLAPSVGQRSRYPLLIASLVAVPTAVAIAALDYESGDELLVQTTADLPAIDGIADDVAWRSARPVRIRTSQVRPLG
;
A
#
# COMPACT_ATOMS: atom_id res chain seq x y z
N MET A 1 -3.56 10.66 -66.72
CA MET A 1 -3.19 9.80 -65.58
C MET A 1 -3.44 10.58 -64.31
N ASN A 2 -4.47 10.22 -63.55
CA ASN A 2 -4.82 10.88 -62.29
C ASN A 2 -3.95 10.27 -61.17
N PRO A 3 -3.18 11.04 -60.39
CA PRO A 3 -2.41 10.48 -59.29
C PRO A 3 -3.35 9.94 -58.23
N SER A 4 -3.22 8.65 -57.94
CA SER A 4 -3.97 7.94 -56.92
C SER A 4 -3.80 8.61 -55.56
N ALA A 5 -4.90 9.09 -54.98
CA ALA A 5 -4.94 9.62 -53.62
C ALA A 5 -4.41 8.58 -52.61
N PRO A 6 -3.64 8.99 -51.59
CA PRO A 6 -3.13 8.06 -50.57
C PRO A 6 -4.31 7.43 -49.81
N LYS A 7 -4.32 6.09 -49.74
CA LYS A 7 -5.24 5.31 -48.91
C LYS A 7 -5.14 5.81 -47.46
N ARG A 8 -6.20 6.44 -46.95
CA ARG A 8 -6.35 6.67 -45.50
C ARG A 8 -6.27 5.32 -44.81
N ALA A 9 -5.18 5.06 -44.10
CA ALA A 9 -5.09 3.92 -43.20
C ALA A 9 -6.30 3.96 -42.27
N SER A 10 -7.10 2.90 -42.27
CA SER A 10 -8.21 2.72 -41.35
C SER A 10 -7.65 2.78 -39.93
N VAL A 11 -8.02 3.80 -39.17
CA VAL A 11 -7.74 3.86 -37.74
C VAL A 11 -8.55 2.75 -37.10
N VAL A 12 -7.95 1.57 -36.94
CA VAL A 12 -8.51 0.50 -36.12
C VAL A 12 -8.68 1.10 -34.73
N SER A 13 -9.92 1.19 -34.25
CA SER A 13 -10.23 1.72 -32.93
C SER A 13 -9.74 0.74 -31.87
N THR A 14 -8.44 0.80 -31.57
CA THR A 14 -7.86 0.00 -30.50
C THR A 14 -8.51 0.43 -29.19
N LEU A 15 -9.10 -0.55 -28.49
CA LEU A 15 -9.72 -0.32 -27.18
C LEU A 15 -8.67 0.26 -26.21
N PRO A 16 -9.06 1.13 -25.25
CA PRO A 16 -8.12 1.75 -24.33
C PRO A 16 -7.29 0.72 -23.54
N SER A 17 -5.97 0.88 -23.53
CA SER A 17 -5.02 -0.01 -22.84
C SER A 17 -3.99 0.78 -22.03
N SER A 18 -3.51 0.21 -20.92
CA SER A 18 -2.44 0.80 -20.10
C SER A 18 -1.12 0.10 -20.38
N ASP A 19 -0.02 0.83 -20.29
CA ASP A 19 1.30 0.24 -20.46
C ASP A 19 1.58 -0.82 -19.37
N VAL A 20 2.30 -1.89 -19.72
CA VAL A 20 2.60 -3.03 -18.82
C VAL A 20 3.15 -2.56 -17.48
N GLY A 21 4.11 -1.63 -17.48
CA GLY A 21 4.72 -1.11 -16.24
C GLY A 21 3.71 -0.45 -15.32
N THR A 22 2.82 0.38 -15.87
CA THR A 22 1.73 0.99 -15.09
C THR A 22 0.78 -0.07 -14.52
N VAL A 23 0.41 -1.08 -15.32
CA VAL A 23 -0.51 -2.15 -14.87
C VAL A 23 0.10 -2.95 -13.72
N VAL A 24 1.34 -3.41 -13.87
CA VAL A 24 2.04 -4.22 -12.86
C VAL A 24 2.19 -3.42 -11.56
N LEU A 25 2.75 -2.21 -11.64
CA LEU A 25 2.97 -1.38 -10.45
C LEU A 25 1.66 -1.00 -9.76
N HIS A 26 0.58 -0.79 -10.52
CA HIS A 26 -0.73 -0.52 -9.95
C HIS A 26 -1.26 -1.72 -9.16
N TRP A 27 -1.20 -2.94 -9.72
CA TRP A 27 -1.71 -4.13 -9.03
C TRP A 27 -0.88 -4.48 -7.80
N VAL A 28 0.45 -4.33 -7.85
CA VAL A 28 1.31 -4.51 -6.68
C VAL A 28 0.92 -3.51 -5.58
N ALA A 29 0.75 -2.23 -5.93
CA ALA A 29 0.32 -1.21 -4.97
C ALA A 29 -1.10 -1.47 -4.45
N ALA A 30 -2.04 -1.89 -5.29
CA ALA A 30 -3.41 -2.18 -4.89
C ALA A 30 -3.49 -3.35 -3.90
N ILE A 31 -2.74 -4.42 -4.16
CA ILE A 31 -2.62 -5.55 -3.22
C ILE A 31 -2.01 -5.08 -1.90
N ALA A 32 -0.90 -4.34 -1.95
CA ALA A 32 -0.25 -3.83 -0.74
C ALA A 32 -1.17 -2.92 0.10
N VAL A 33 -1.92 -2.01 -0.54
CA VAL A 33 -2.91 -1.15 0.13
C VAL A 33 -4.02 -1.99 0.76
N VAL A 34 -4.59 -2.95 0.03
CA VAL A 34 -5.67 -3.80 0.56
C VAL A 34 -5.17 -4.64 1.73
N THR A 35 -4.01 -5.28 1.61
CA THR A 35 -3.40 -6.06 2.69
C THR A 35 -3.18 -5.18 3.92
N SER A 36 -2.48 -4.05 3.77
CA SER A 36 -2.17 -3.14 4.88
C SER A 36 -3.43 -2.53 5.52
N LEU A 37 -4.48 -2.20 4.75
CA LEU A 37 -5.73 -1.72 5.33
C LEU A 37 -6.42 -2.81 6.14
N VAL A 38 -6.47 -4.05 5.64
CA VAL A 38 -7.12 -5.16 6.33
C VAL A 38 -6.37 -5.52 7.62
N THR A 39 -5.05 -5.62 7.57
CA THR A 39 -4.21 -5.88 8.75
C THR A 39 -4.23 -4.72 9.73
N GLY A 40 -4.13 -3.48 9.27
CA GLY A 40 -4.22 -2.28 10.10
C GLY A 40 -5.58 -2.12 10.80
N ILE A 41 -6.69 -2.41 10.11
CA ILE A 41 -8.02 -2.44 10.74
C ILE A 41 -8.06 -3.51 11.84
N ARG A 42 -7.49 -4.69 11.61
CA ARG A 42 -7.42 -5.75 12.63
C ARG A 42 -6.62 -5.31 13.86
N ILE A 43 -5.44 -4.71 13.65
CA ILE A 43 -4.59 -4.18 14.72
C ILE A 43 -5.36 -3.12 15.52
N SER A 44 -6.08 -2.22 14.83
CA SER A 44 -6.88 -1.18 15.50
C SER A 44 -8.08 -1.74 16.27
N ALA A 45 -8.57 -2.93 15.95
CA ALA A 45 -9.71 -3.56 16.64
C ALA A 45 -9.39 -3.96 18.10
N ASP A 46 -8.11 -4.04 18.46
CA ASP A 46 -7.67 -4.34 19.82
C ASP A 46 -7.54 -3.07 20.70
N ALA A 47 -7.80 -1.88 20.14
CA ALA A 47 -7.87 -0.65 20.91
C ALA A 47 -9.14 -0.61 21.77
N LEU A 48 -9.02 -0.09 23.00
CA LEU A 48 -10.10 -0.09 24.00
C LEU A 48 -11.33 0.71 23.59
N ASP A 49 -11.15 1.70 22.71
CA ASP A 49 -12.17 2.59 22.18
C ASP A 49 -12.58 2.25 20.74
N ALA A 50 -12.12 1.12 20.20
CA ALA A 50 -12.44 0.71 18.84
C ALA A 50 -13.92 0.28 18.73
N VAL A 51 -14.74 1.10 18.08
CA VAL A 51 -16.13 0.74 17.79
C VAL A 51 -16.24 0.06 16.42
N VAL A 52 -15.73 0.70 15.37
CA VAL A 52 -15.90 0.23 13.98
C VAL A 52 -15.05 -1.01 13.70
N SER A 53 -13.77 -0.97 14.04
CA SER A 53 -12.84 -2.08 13.77
C SER A 53 -13.21 -3.33 14.58
N LYS A 54 -13.71 -3.17 15.81
CA LYS A 54 -14.12 -4.28 16.68
C LYS A 54 -15.29 -5.06 16.10
N TRP A 55 -16.25 -4.38 15.47
CA TRP A 55 -17.36 -5.06 14.80
C TRP A 55 -16.91 -5.94 13.62
N MET A 56 -15.79 -5.58 12.97
CA MET A 56 -15.23 -6.33 11.84
C MET A 56 -14.33 -7.51 12.26
N GLU A 57 -13.97 -7.62 13.55
CA GLU A 57 -13.06 -8.66 14.07
C GLU A 57 -13.34 -10.10 13.59
N PRO A 58 -14.61 -10.57 13.47
CA PRO A 58 -14.88 -11.96 13.07
C PRO A 58 -14.44 -12.34 11.65
N ILE A 59 -14.31 -11.36 10.75
CA ILE A 59 -13.96 -11.58 9.33
C ILE A 59 -12.54 -11.14 8.98
N LEU A 60 -11.84 -10.52 9.93
CA LEU A 60 -10.48 -10.04 9.75
C LEU A 60 -9.46 -11.16 9.97
N PRO A 61 -8.29 -11.09 9.32
CA PRO A 61 -7.25 -12.10 9.44
C PRO A 61 -6.82 -12.25 10.91
N GLN A 62 -6.49 -13.48 11.28
CA GLN A 62 -5.93 -13.83 12.59
C GLN A 62 -4.51 -14.39 12.40
N GLY A 63 -3.72 -14.42 13.46
CA GLY A 63 -2.34 -14.91 13.44
C GLY A 63 -1.32 -13.77 13.41
N GLU A 64 -0.22 -13.99 12.71
CA GLU A 64 0.84 -13.00 12.52
C GLU A 64 0.35 -11.91 11.54
N ILE A 65 -0.29 -10.88 12.08
CA ILE A 65 -0.84 -9.76 11.31
C ILE A 65 0.09 -8.55 11.32
N TRP A 66 1.05 -8.50 12.23
CA TRP A 66 1.88 -7.32 12.46
C TRP A 66 3.04 -7.26 11.46
N SER A 67 3.77 -8.36 11.26
CA SER A 67 4.82 -8.42 10.22
C SER A 67 4.19 -8.32 8.84
N VAL A 68 3.03 -8.96 8.60
CA VAL A 68 2.28 -8.78 7.34
C VAL A 68 1.92 -7.31 7.07
N ASP A 69 1.47 -6.56 8.08
CA ASP A 69 1.17 -5.13 7.93
C ASP A 69 2.42 -4.31 7.56
N ILE A 70 3.54 -4.60 8.24
CA ILE A 70 4.83 -3.94 7.99
C ILE A 70 5.35 -4.26 6.58
N TRP A 71 5.30 -5.53 6.16
CA TRP A 71 5.73 -5.94 4.82
C TRP A 71 4.87 -5.29 3.75
N ALA A 72 3.55 -5.24 3.96
CA ALA A 72 2.63 -4.57 3.05
C ALA A 72 2.91 -3.06 2.97
N GLY A 73 3.16 -2.41 4.11
CA GLY A 73 3.53 -0.99 4.18
C GLY A 73 4.84 -0.68 3.44
N LEU A 74 5.88 -1.50 3.65
CA LEU A 74 7.16 -1.37 2.94
C LEU A 74 7.01 -1.64 1.44
N ALA A 75 6.26 -2.68 1.05
CA ALA A 75 5.97 -2.98 -0.33
C ALA A 75 5.21 -1.83 -1.02
N LEU A 76 4.26 -1.20 -0.33
CA LEU A 76 3.55 -0.02 -0.80
C LEU A 76 4.51 1.15 -1.02
N PHE A 77 5.33 1.49 -0.01
CA PHE A 77 6.32 2.56 -0.12
C PHE A 77 7.32 2.33 -1.26
N GLY A 78 7.88 1.12 -1.35
CA GLY A 78 8.81 0.72 -2.40
C GLY A 78 8.19 0.78 -3.79
N THR A 79 6.95 0.30 -3.93
CA THR A 79 6.20 0.33 -5.21
C THR A 79 5.83 1.75 -5.62
N SER A 80 5.41 2.60 -4.67
CA SER A 80 5.16 4.02 -4.91
C SER A 80 6.43 4.74 -5.38
N THR A 81 7.57 4.49 -4.74
CA THR A 81 8.86 5.06 -5.15
C THR A 81 9.27 4.57 -6.54
N THR A 82 9.12 3.27 -6.79
CA THR A 82 9.32 2.64 -8.11
C THR A 82 8.45 3.31 -9.17
N TYR A 83 7.19 3.61 -8.86
CA TYR A 83 6.29 4.27 -9.81
C TYR A 83 6.75 5.68 -10.18
N LEU A 84 7.24 6.49 -9.22
CA LEU A 84 7.79 7.82 -9.54
C LEU A 84 8.98 7.72 -10.51
N ILE A 85 9.91 6.81 -10.25
CA ILE A 85 11.09 6.60 -11.09
C ILE A 85 10.68 6.07 -12.46
N TYR A 86 9.73 5.14 -12.51
CA TYR A 86 9.17 4.63 -13.75
C TYR A 86 8.56 5.76 -14.59
N MET A 87 7.75 6.63 -13.98
CA MET A 87 7.14 7.78 -14.67
C MET A 87 8.17 8.78 -15.19
N ALA A 88 9.25 9.00 -14.44
CA ALA A 88 10.35 9.88 -14.84
C ALA A 88 11.19 9.30 -15.98
N THR A 89 11.41 7.98 -15.99
CA THR A 89 12.27 7.29 -16.98
C THR A 89 11.53 6.90 -18.26
N SER A 90 10.23 6.65 -18.19
CA SER A 90 9.36 6.28 -19.33
C SER A 90 8.83 7.47 -20.15
N GLY A 91 9.05 8.71 -19.70
CA GLY A 91 8.53 9.91 -20.37
C GLY A 91 7.05 10.20 -20.09
N LEU A 92 6.47 9.53 -19.09
CA LEU A 92 5.05 9.63 -18.75
C LEU A 92 4.73 10.70 -17.71
N SER A 93 5.72 11.41 -17.18
CA SER A 93 5.59 12.44 -16.14
C SER A 93 4.52 13.50 -16.43
N ALA A 94 4.27 13.80 -17.71
CA ALA A 94 3.20 14.71 -18.13
C ALA A 94 1.80 14.27 -17.64
N ARG A 95 1.56 12.97 -17.38
CA ARG A 95 0.27 12.44 -16.86
C ARG A 95 -0.03 12.94 -15.44
N ILE A 96 1.01 13.18 -14.64
CA ILE A 96 0.89 13.55 -13.22
C ILE A 96 1.31 15.00 -12.96
N SER A 97 1.56 15.77 -14.02
CA SER A 97 2.00 17.16 -13.90
C SER A 97 0.98 18.01 -13.15
N ALA A 98 1.43 18.74 -12.13
CA ALA A 98 0.60 19.70 -11.38
C ALA A 98 -0.03 20.79 -12.27
N ARG A 99 0.55 21.07 -13.45
CA ARG A 99 -0.06 21.98 -14.45
C ARG A 99 -1.45 21.51 -14.88
N ARG A 100 -1.72 20.21 -14.83
CA ARG A 100 -3.04 19.63 -15.13
C ARG A 100 -4.08 19.87 -14.03
N LEU A 101 -3.76 20.58 -12.95
CA LEU A 101 -4.73 20.98 -11.92
C LEU A 101 -5.50 22.26 -12.27
N SER A 102 -5.05 23.03 -13.27
CA SER A 102 -5.68 24.28 -13.69
C SER A 102 -7.20 24.17 -13.97
N PRO A 103 -7.72 23.11 -14.63
CA PRO A 103 -9.15 22.93 -14.86
C PRO A 103 -10.04 22.91 -13.61
N LEU A 104 -9.49 22.70 -12.40
CA LEU A 104 -10.27 22.77 -11.15
C LEU A 104 -10.62 24.20 -10.74
N ARG A 105 -9.84 25.18 -11.20
CA ARG A 105 -9.98 26.60 -10.84
C ARG A 105 -10.73 27.44 -11.87
N MET A 106 -11.06 26.85 -13.02
CA MET A 106 -11.72 27.52 -14.13
C MET A 106 -12.96 26.74 -14.57
N ARG A 107 -13.84 27.39 -15.34
CA ARG A 107 -15.02 26.74 -15.92
C ARG A 107 -14.59 25.81 -17.06
N ALA A 108 -14.25 24.58 -16.70
CA ALA A 108 -13.81 23.55 -17.64
C ALA A 108 -14.88 22.45 -17.82
N PRO A 109 -14.93 21.78 -18.98
CA PRO A 109 -15.73 20.58 -19.18
C PRO A 109 -15.49 19.53 -18.09
N ALA A 110 -16.55 18.84 -17.67
CA ALA A 110 -16.51 17.87 -16.57
C ALA A 110 -15.38 16.83 -16.72
N LYS A 111 -15.15 16.34 -17.93
CA LYS A 111 -14.07 15.40 -18.23
C LYS A 111 -12.67 15.93 -17.89
N LEU A 112 -12.39 17.20 -18.16
CA LEU A 112 -11.11 17.82 -17.81
C LEU A 112 -10.99 18.03 -16.30
N ARG A 113 -12.11 18.31 -15.62
CA ARG A 113 -12.12 18.40 -14.15
C ARG A 113 -11.82 17.04 -13.52
N TRP A 114 -12.43 15.95 -13.99
CA TRP A 114 -12.13 14.60 -13.51
C TRP A 114 -10.68 14.18 -13.77
N LEU A 115 -10.10 14.58 -14.91
CA LEU A 115 -8.67 14.41 -15.16
C LEU A 115 -7.84 15.10 -14.06
N SER A 116 -8.16 16.35 -13.74
CA SER A 116 -7.46 17.10 -12.70
C SER A 116 -7.66 16.50 -11.31
N VAL A 117 -8.86 16.00 -11.00
CA VAL A 117 -9.12 15.27 -9.75
C VAL A 117 -8.25 14.03 -9.66
N ASN A 118 -8.10 13.25 -10.74
CA ASN A 118 -7.20 12.09 -10.75
C ASN A 118 -5.74 12.49 -10.49
N VAL A 119 -5.28 13.63 -11.03
CA VAL A 119 -3.93 14.15 -10.74
C VAL A 119 -3.80 14.61 -9.29
N LEU A 120 -4.82 15.27 -8.72
CA LEU A 120 -4.81 15.68 -7.32
C LEU A 120 -4.75 14.47 -6.40
N LEU A 121 -5.62 13.47 -6.65
CA LEU A 121 -5.66 12.21 -5.94
C LEU A 121 -4.31 11.49 -6.01
N HIS A 122 -3.66 11.46 -7.17
CA HIS A 122 -2.32 10.90 -7.29
C HIS A 122 -1.31 11.50 -6.30
N TRP A 123 -1.28 12.83 -6.16
CA TRP A 123 -0.40 13.51 -5.20
C TRP A 123 -0.84 13.31 -3.75
N LEU A 124 -2.15 13.26 -3.50
CA LEU A 124 -2.70 12.95 -2.17
C LEU A 124 -2.25 11.57 -1.71
N LEU A 125 -2.31 10.54 -2.57
CA LEU A 125 -1.83 9.20 -2.21
C LEU A 125 -0.35 9.23 -1.81
N TYR A 126 0.50 9.95 -2.52
CA TYR A 126 1.91 10.06 -2.12
C TYR A 126 2.08 10.70 -0.76
N ALA A 127 1.34 11.78 -0.47
CA ALA A 127 1.39 12.42 0.84
C ALA A 127 0.93 11.45 1.94
N LEU A 128 -0.13 10.67 1.70
CA LEU A 128 -0.63 9.65 2.62
C LEU A 128 0.39 8.52 2.83
N VAL A 129 0.99 7.98 1.77
CA VAL A 129 2.01 6.92 1.86
C VAL A 129 3.23 7.41 2.64
N VAL A 130 3.68 8.65 2.42
CA VAL A 130 4.78 9.23 3.20
C VAL A 130 4.40 9.38 4.67
N ALA A 131 3.21 9.91 4.97
CA ALA A 131 2.73 10.05 6.35
C ALA A 131 2.62 8.69 7.06
N LEU A 132 2.03 7.69 6.39
CA LEU A 132 1.92 6.31 6.89
C LEU A 132 3.29 5.68 7.11
N THR A 133 4.24 5.86 6.19
CA THR A 133 5.59 5.30 6.32
C THR A 133 6.32 5.91 7.52
N ILE A 134 6.33 7.25 7.63
CA ILE A 134 7.00 7.94 8.74
C ILE A 134 6.38 7.54 10.07
N THR A 135 5.05 7.59 10.18
CA THR A 135 4.37 7.24 11.43
C THR A 135 4.47 5.74 11.74
N GLY A 136 4.46 4.87 10.73
CA GLY A 136 4.68 3.42 10.90
C GLY A 136 6.07 3.12 11.46
N VAL A 137 7.12 3.77 10.94
CA VAL A 137 8.48 3.66 11.50
C VAL A 137 8.55 4.18 12.93
N LEU A 138 7.90 5.31 13.23
CA LEU A 138 7.84 5.84 14.60
C LEU A 138 7.15 4.85 15.56
N LEU A 139 6.01 4.26 15.14
CA LEU A 139 5.30 3.27 15.92
C LEU A 139 6.12 1.99 16.13
N TYR A 140 6.82 1.54 15.09
CA TYR A 140 7.74 0.40 15.15
C TYR A 140 8.85 0.64 16.19
N LEU A 141 9.40 1.85 16.25
CA LEU A 141 10.41 2.26 17.23
C LEU A 141 9.83 2.53 18.65
N GLY A 142 8.53 2.31 18.87
CA GLY A 142 7.87 2.48 20.15
C GLY A 142 7.37 3.90 20.46
N PHE A 143 7.40 4.82 19.50
CA PHE A 143 6.84 6.17 19.68
C PHE A 143 5.32 6.15 19.53
N GLY A 144 4.61 5.98 20.65
CA GLY A 144 3.15 6.11 20.71
C GLY A 144 2.63 7.55 20.75
N GLY A 145 1.35 7.72 21.09
CA GLY A 145 0.72 9.04 21.22
C GLY A 145 0.26 9.61 19.87
N TRP A 146 0.71 10.82 19.52
CA TRP A 146 0.26 11.52 18.30
C TRP A 146 0.55 10.73 17.01
N ALA A 147 1.62 9.93 17.00
CA ALA A 147 1.97 9.08 15.86
C ALA A 147 0.86 8.08 15.53
N VAL A 148 0.21 7.50 16.57
CA VAL A 148 -0.94 6.59 16.40
C VAL A 148 -2.10 7.35 15.75
N THR A 149 -2.42 8.54 16.25
CA THR A 149 -3.53 9.36 15.73
C THR A 149 -3.30 9.73 14.27
N VAL A 150 -2.10 10.16 13.91
CA VAL A 150 -1.76 10.52 12.53
C VAL A 150 -1.76 9.29 11.62
N HIS A 151 -1.20 8.16 12.08
CA HIS A 151 -1.19 6.92 11.30
C HIS A 151 -2.62 6.43 11.02
N LEU A 152 -3.47 6.41 12.05
CA LEU A 152 -4.88 6.02 11.94
C LEU A 152 -5.65 6.97 11.01
N ALA A 153 -5.47 8.28 11.16
CA ALA A 153 -6.11 9.27 10.29
C ALA A 153 -5.66 9.12 8.83
N ALA A 154 -4.37 8.86 8.59
CA ALA A 154 -3.84 8.61 7.25
C ALA A 154 -4.31 7.26 6.67
N ALA A 155 -4.52 6.23 7.50
CA ALA A 155 -5.06 4.94 7.08
C ALA A 155 -6.51 5.09 6.60
N PHE A 156 -7.37 5.73 7.41
CA PHE A 156 -8.74 6.05 6.98
C PHE A 156 -8.76 7.02 5.79
N GLY A 157 -7.82 7.97 5.73
CA GLY A 157 -7.61 8.83 4.58
C GLY A 157 -7.29 8.04 3.30
N THR A 158 -6.52 6.95 3.42
CA THR A 158 -6.18 6.04 2.31
C THR A 158 -7.38 5.20 1.87
N LEU A 159 -8.23 4.77 2.81
CA LEU A 159 -9.51 4.14 2.49
C LEU A 159 -10.43 5.08 1.71
N ALA A 160 -10.64 6.31 2.21
CA ALA A 160 -11.43 7.34 1.55
C ALA A 160 -10.86 7.71 0.18
N TYR A 161 -9.54 7.84 0.09
CA TYR A 161 -8.81 8.04 -1.16
C TYR A 161 -9.12 6.92 -2.17
N THR A 162 -9.10 5.65 -1.75
CA THR A 162 -9.31 4.51 -2.65
C THR A 162 -10.69 4.58 -3.30
N LEU A 163 -11.73 4.88 -2.52
CA LEU A 163 -13.08 5.09 -3.04
C LEU A 163 -13.15 6.29 -4.00
N ALA A 164 -12.57 7.43 -3.60
CA ALA A 164 -12.53 8.62 -4.44
C ALA A 164 -11.77 8.39 -5.76
N HIS A 165 -10.69 7.59 -5.73
CA HIS A 165 -9.89 7.21 -6.88
C HIS A 165 -10.70 6.37 -7.89
N MET A 166 -11.45 5.38 -7.41
CA MET A 166 -12.33 4.58 -8.25
C MET A 166 -13.40 5.45 -8.93
N ILE A 167 -14.06 6.32 -8.17
CA ILE A 167 -15.07 7.26 -8.67
C ILE A 167 -14.47 8.23 -9.69
N ALA A 168 -13.29 8.80 -9.41
CA ALA A 168 -12.64 9.76 -10.30
C ALA A 168 -12.19 9.13 -11.62
N HIS A 169 -11.77 7.85 -11.62
CA HIS A 169 -11.50 7.12 -12.85
C HIS A 169 -12.78 6.85 -13.65
N PHE A 170 -13.88 6.50 -12.98
CA PHE A 170 -15.17 6.34 -13.63
C PHE A 170 -15.67 7.66 -14.23
N GLY A 171 -15.58 8.77 -13.51
CA GLY A 171 -15.98 10.10 -13.98
C GLY A 171 -15.16 10.59 -15.18
N TYR A 172 -13.90 10.16 -15.31
CA TYR A 172 -13.03 10.55 -16.42
C TYR A 172 -13.32 9.80 -17.74
N GLY A 173 -13.59 8.50 -17.68
CA GLY A 173 -13.69 7.65 -18.88
C GLY A 173 -14.64 6.46 -18.79
N GLY A 174 -15.49 6.41 -17.76
CA GLY A 174 -16.47 5.36 -17.51
C GLY A 174 -15.86 3.97 -17.38
N TRP A 175 -16.62 2.97 -17.80
CA TRP A 175 -16.22 1.56 -17.73
C TRP A 175 -14.91 1.26 -18.49
N ARG A 176 -14.69 1.95 -19.62
CA ARG A 176 -13.48 1.77 -20.42
C ARG A 176 -12.21 2.17 -19.66
N GLN A 177 -12.30 3.15 -18.77
CA GLN A 177 -11.18 3.58 -17.94
C GLN A 177 -10.84 2.55 -16.86
N TRP A 178 -11.86 1.93 -16.26
CA TRP A 178 -11.67 0.84 -15.29
C TRP A 178 -11.11 -0.42 -15.96
N LEU A 179 -11.69 -0.85 -17.07
CA LEU A 179 -11.22 -2.06 -17.76
C LEU A 179 -9.81 -1.92 -18.34
N ARG A 180 -9.30 -0.69 -18.46
CA ARG A 180 -7.95 -0.41 -18.95
C ARG A 180 -6.85 -1.03 -18.07
N ILE A 181 -7.05 -1.13 -16.75
CA ILE A 181 -6.05 -1.70 -15.83
C ILE A 181 -5.90 -3.22 -15.97
N PHE A 182 -6.82 -3.89 -16.68
CA PHE A 182 -6.74 -5.32 -17.00
C PHE A 182 -6.17 -5.59 -18.39
N ARG A 183 -5.80 -4.54 -19.14
CA ARG A 183 -5.39 -4.63 -20.54
C ARG A 183 -4.00 -4.05 -20.75
N PRO A 184 -2.96 -4.84 -20.45
CA PRO A 184 -1.59 -4.40 -20.66
C PRO A 184 -1.30 -4.23 -22.15
N ALA A 185 -0.54 -3.18 -22.47
CA ALA A 185 -0.02 -2.88 -23.80
C ALA A 185 1.47 -2.49 -23.69
N PRO A 186 2.25 -2.64 -24.78
CA PRO A 186 3.63 -2.16 -24.77
C PRO A 186 3.69 -0.65 -24.53
N LEU A 187 4.76 -0.20 -23.87
CA LEU A 187 5.01 1.23 -23.69
C LEU A 187 5.19 1.89 -25.07
N ALA A 188 4.31 2.85 -25.38
CA ALA A 188 4.43 3.61 -26.62
C ALA A 188 5.68 4.50 -26.57
N PRO A 189 6.53 4.50 -27.61
CA PRO A 189 7.68 5.39 -27.69
C PRO A 189 7.25 6.84 -27.49
N SER A 190 7.95 7.56 -26.61
CA SER A 190 7.69 8.98 -26.36
C SER A 190 8.98 9.78 -26.40
N VAL A 191 8.88 11.04 -26.86
CA VAL A 191 10.04 11.96 -26.92
C VAL A 191 10.65 12.20 -25.54
N GLY A 192 9.87 12.05 -24.47
CA GLY A 192 10.34 12.19 -23.09
C GLY A 192 10.96 10.93 -22.49
N GLN A 193 11.01 9.81 -23.21
CA GLN A 193 11.54 8.54 -22.71
C GLN A 193 13.06 8.65 -22.54
N ARG A 194 13.55 8.43 -21.32
CA ARG A 194 14.97 8.56 -20.96
C ARG A 194 15.73 7.23 -20.96
N SER A 195 15.01 6.11 -20.90
CA SER A 195 15.61 4.78 -20.86
C SER A 195 14.89 3.82 -21.80
N ARG A 196 15.65 2.88 -22.38
CA ARG A 196 15.13 1.75 -23.15
C ARG A 196 14.37 0.75 -22.27
N TYR A 197 14.74 0.63 -20.99
CA TYR A 197 14.17 -0.31 -20.03
C TYR A 197 13.74 0.41 -18.74
N PRO A 198 12.73 1.31 -18.81
CA PRO A 198 12.36 2.17 -17.68
C PRO A 198 11.85 1.38 -16.48
N LEU A 199 11.08 0.31 -16.71
CA LEU A 199 10.57 -0.55 -15.64
C LEU A 199 11.71 -1.27 -14.91
N LEU A 200 12.69 -1.82 -15.64
CA LEU A 200 13.83 -2.52 -15.05
C LEU A 200 14.66 -1.59 -14.15
N ILE A 201 14.93 -0.36 -14.61
CA ILE A 201 15.66 0.63 -13.80
C ILE A 201 14.85 1.00 -12.55
N ALA A 202 13.55 1.25 -12.72
CA ALA A 202 12.68 1.59 -11.59
C ALA A 202 12.63 0.45 -10.55
N SER A 203 12.56 -0.80 -11.00
CA SER A 203 12.50 -1.99 -10.15
C SER A 203 13.76 -2.21 -9.30
N LEU A 204 14.86 -1.50 -9.56
CA LEU A 204 16.04 -1.55 -8.66
C LEU A 204 15.70 -1.06 -7.24
N VAL A 205 14.65 -0.24 -7.06
CA VAL A 205 14.14 0.14 -5.73
C VAL A 205 13.54 -1.04 -4.96
N ALA A 206 13.12 -2.11 -5.64
CA ALA A 206 12.64 -3.31 -4.97
C ALA A 206 13.75 -3.99 -4.16
N VAL A 207 15.02 -3.83 -4.51
CA VAL A 207 16.16 -4.44 -3.80
C VAL A 207 16.27 -3.94 -2.36
N PRO A 208 16.44 -2.62 -2.07
CA PRO A 208 16.51 -2.15 -0.69
C PRO A 208 15.19 -2.41 0.07
N THR A 209 14.05 -2.40 -0.61
CA THR A 209 12.75 -2.74 0.00
C THR A 209 12.73 -4.20 0.47
N ALA A 210 13.17 -5.13 -0.38
CA ALA A 210 13.25 -6.55 -0.04
C ALA A 210 14.28 -6.83 1.05
N VAL A 211 15.42 -6.14 1.03
CA VAL A 211 16.43 -6.21 2.11
C VAL A 211 15.84 -5.73 3.44
N ALA A 212 15.09 -4.62 3.44
CA ALA A 212 14.44 -4.13 4.66
C ALA A 212 13.41 -5.13 5.20
N ILE A 213 12.58 -5.72 4.33
CA ILE A 213 11.63 -6.77 4.71
C ILE A 213 12.36 -7.98 5.32
N ALA A 214 13.40 -8.47 4.66
CA ALA A 214 14.17 -9.63 5.12
C ALA A 214 14.91 -9.36 6.44
N ALA A 215 15.45 -8.15 6.62
CA ALA A 215 16.09 -7.74 7.86
C ALA A 215 15.10 -7.72 9.03
N LEU A 216 13.91 -7.15 8.80
CA LEU A 216 12.85 -7.10 9.82
C LEU A 216 12.31 -8.48 10.16
N ASP A 217 12.15 -9.35 9.16
CA ASP A 217 11.74 -10.75 9.37
C ASP A 217 12.76 -11.48 10.25
N TYR A 218 14.05 -11.38 9.91
CA TYR A 218 15.13 -12.00 10.69
C TYR A 218 15.23 -11.46 12.12
N GLU A 219 15.05 -10.15 12.33
CA GLU A 219 15.08 -9.55 13.68
C GLU A 219 13.82 -9.84 14.51
N SER A 220 12.68 -10.15 13.87
CA SER A 220 11.41 -10.36 14.57
C SER A 220 11.23 -11.77 15.17
N GLY A 221 12.13 -12.71 14.87
CA GLY A 221 12.05 -14.09 15.34
C GLY A 221 12.55 -14.26 16.78
N ASP A 222 11.69 -14.12 17.78
CA ASP A 222 11.96 -14.62 19.13
C ASP A 222 11.61 -16.12 19.21
N GLU A 223 12.62 -16.99 19.36
CA GLU A 223 12.40 -18.41 19.62
C GLU A 223 11.90 -18.62 21.07
N LEU A 224 10.59 -18.88 21.23
CA LEU A 224 10.06 -19.36 22.50
C LEU A 224 10.31 -20.87 22.63
N LEU A 225 11.30 -21.24 23.43
CA LEU A 225 11.55 -22.63 23.80
C LEU A 225 10.41 -23.15 24.69
N VAL A 226 9.48 -23.91 24.09
CA VAL A 226 8.44 -24.63 24.84
C VAL A 226 9.05 -25.90 25.43
N GLN A 227 9.29 -25.90 26.74
CA GLN A 227 9.69 -27.12 27.45
C GLN A 227 8.49 -28.03 27.66
N THR A 228 8.66 -29.32 27.39
CA THR A 228 7.65 -30.33 27.69
C THR A 228 8.00 -31.04 29.00
N THR A 229 6.98 -31.36 29.79
CA THR A 229 7.11 -32.11 31.05
C THR A 229 6.18 -33.32 30.99
N ALA A 230 6.59 -34.44 31.60
CA ALA A 230 5.77 -35.64 31.70
C ALA A 230 4.67 -35.51 32.77
N ASP A 231 4.95 -34.73 33.83
CA ASP A 231 4.02 -34.50 34.92
C ASP A 231 3.13 -33.29 34.60
N LEU A 232 1.80 -33.47 34.71
CA LEU A 232 0.85 -32.36 34.54
C LEU A 232 0.97 -31.40 35.73
N PRO A 233 1.28 -30.11 35.50
CA PRO A 233 1.21 -29.11 36.56
C PRO A 233 -0.24 -28.83 36.95
N ALA A 234 -0.46 -28.48 38.20
CA ALA A 234 -1.73 -27.94 38.66
C ALA A 234 -1.85 -26.48 38.18
N ILE A 235 -2.97 -26.14 37.52
CA ILE A 235 -3.27 -24.76 37.12
C ILE A 235 -4.09 -24.09 38.23
N ASP A 236 -3.50 -23.98 39.42
CA ASP A 236 -4.12 -23.40 40.62
C ASP A 236 -3.64 -21.98 40.94
N GLY A 237 -2.72 -21.45 40.12
CA GLY A 237 -2.13 -20.12 40.29
C GLY A 237 -0.90 -20.09 41.21
N ILE A 238 -0.45 -21.24 41.72
CA ILE A 238 0.75 -21.40 42.53
C ILE A 238 1.85 -22.04 41.65
N ALA A 239 3.01 -21.39 41.58
CA ALA A 239 4.11 -21.83 40.72
C ALA A 239 5.13 -22.71 41.47
N ASP A 240 4.67 -23.68 42.26
CA ASP A 240 5.51 -24.52 43.13
C ASP A 240 5.72 -25.96 42.62
N ASP A 241 4.97 -26.38 41.61
CA ASP A 241 5.14 -27.67 40.94
C ASP A 241 6.59 -27.88 40.43
N VAL A 242 7.01 -29.15 40.42
CA VAL A 242 8.34 -29.55 39.91
C VAL A 242 8.55 -29.09 38.46
N ALA A 243 7.49 -29.14 37.64
CA ALA A 243 7.49 -28.67 36.27
C ALA A 243 7.90 -27.19 36.13
N TRP A 244 7.44 -26.32 37.04
CA TRP A 244 7.76 -24.89 37.03
C TRP A 244 9.17 -24.59 37.53
N ARG A 245 9.74 -25.42 38.42
CA ARG A 245 11.08 -25.21 38.97
C ARG A 245 12.19 -25.37 37.93
N SER A 246 12.00 -26.25 36.94
CA SER A 246 12.93 -26.45 35.82
C SER A 246 12.70 -25.48 34.66
N ALA A 247 11.56 -24.80 34.62
CA ALA A 247 11.22 -23.88 33.56
C ALA A 247 12.12 -22.64 33.61
N ARG A 248 12.74 -22.28 32.48
CA ARG A 248 13.46 -21.01 32.38
C ARG A 248 12.44 -19.86 32.36
N PRO A 249 12.52 -18.89 33.29
CA PRO A 249 11.60 -17.76 33.28
C PRO A 249 11.82 -16.92 32.02
N VAL A 250 10.76 -16.75 31.23
CA VAL A 250 10.73 -15.85 30.07
C VAL A 250 9.91 -14.62 30.44
N ARG A 251 10.45 -13.43 30.16
CA ARG A 251 9.72 -12.17 30.36
C ARG A 251 9.23 -11.67 29.01
N ILE A 252 7.92 -11.70 28.82
CA ILE A 252 7.28 -11.15 27.63
C ILE A 252 6.94 -9.70 27.93
N ARG A 253 7.48 -8.77 27.13
CA ARG A 253 7.11 -7.36 27.22
C ARG A 253 5.86 -7.16 26.37
N THR A 254 4.70 -7.03 27.01
CA THR A 254 3.48 -6.64 26.30
C THR A 254 3.44 -5.12 26.22
N SER A 255 3.06 -4.57 25.06
CA SER A 255 2.87 -3.13 24.87
C SER A 255 1.57 -2.61 25.50
N GLN A 256 0.73 -3.50 26.05
CA GLN A 256 -0.44 -3.15 26.86
C GLN A 256 -0.06 -3.12 28.35
N VAL A 257 0.52 -2.02 28.81
CA VAL A 257 0.65 -1.76 30.25
C VAL A 257 -0.66 -1.15 30.74
N ARG A 258 -1.52 -1.96 31.35
CA ARG A 258 -2.50 -1.48 32.33
C ARG A 258 -1.80 -1.52 33.70
N PRO A 259 -1.67 -0.41 34.44
CA PRO A 259 -1.49 -0.51 35.87
C PRO A 259 -2.80 -1.07 36.43
N LEU A 260 -2.77 -2.29 36.96
CA LEU A 260 -3.83 -2.76 37.84
C LEU A 260 -3.73 -1.90 39.11
N GLY A 261 -4.58 -0.87 39.17
CA GLY A 261 -4.84 -0.03 40.33
C GLY A 261 -6.33 0.00 40.57
#